data_AF-A0A925NDC9-F1
#
_entry.id   AF-A0A925NDC9-F1
#
_cell.length_a   1.000
_cell.length_b   1.000
_cell.length_c   1.000
_cell.angle_alpha   90.00
_cell.angle_beta   90.00
_cell.angle_gamma   90.00
#
_symmetry.space_group_name_H-M   'P 1'
#
loop_
_entity.id
_entity.type
_entity.pdbx_description
1 polymer ?
#
loop_
_entity_poly.entity_id
_entity_poly.type
_entity_poly.pdbx_seq_one_letter_code
_entity_poly.pdbx_strand_id
1 'polypeptide(L)' 'MSDDNQTEVPPSFIALFVEPGRIKPNASRAEIQQRYEFCEDFASMLTE' A
#
# COMPACT_ATOMS: atom_id res chain seq x y z
N MET A 1 20.91 -5.83 2.30
CA MET A 1 19.79 -5.28 3.08
C MET A 1 18.65 -6.26 2.87
N SER A 2 18.21 -6.97 3.90
CA SER A 2 17.05 -7.85 3.75
C SER A 2 15.86 -6.94 3.44
N ASP A 3 15.24 -7.13 2.27
CA ASP A 3 14.11 -6.36 1.72
C ASP A 3 12.81 -6.67 2.48
N ASP A 4 12.93 -6.85 3.79
CA ASP A 4 11.85 -7.21 4.68
C ASP A 4 11.05 -5.94 4.94
N ASN A 5 10.19 -5.60 3.98
CA ASN A 5 9.18 -4.54 4.08
C ASN A 5 8.45 -4.68 5.42
N GLN A 6 8.88 -3.90 6.40
CA GLN A 6 8.41 -3.98 7.79
C GLN A 6 6.96 -3.50 7.92
N THR A 7 6.48 -2.75 6.93
CA THR A 7 5.15 -2.14 6.96
C THR A 7 4.13 -3.11 6.37
N GLU A 8 3.17 -3.57 7.17
CA GLU A 8 2.05 -4.37 6.67
C GLU A 8 1.01 -3.44 6.02
N VAL A 9 0.70 -3.67 4.74
CA VAL A 9 -0.35 -2.90 4.05
C VAL A 9 -1.74 -3.35 4.53
N PRO A 10 -2.59 -2.45 5.07
CA PRO A 10 -3.92 -2.83 5.53
C PRO A 10 -4.80 -3.39 4.40
N PRO A 11 -5.67 -4.39 4.66
CA PRO A 11 -6.59 -4.94 3.66
C PRO A 11 -7.53 -3.89 3.04
N SER A 12 -7.92 -2.89 3.83
CA SER A 12 -8.73 -1.76 3.35
C SER A 12 -8.03 -0.94 2.28
N PHE A 13 -6.70 -0.79 2.36
CA PHE A 13 -5.90 -0.11 1.36
C PHE A 13 -5.73 -0.97 0.10
N ILE A 14 -5.53 -2.28 0.26
CA ILE A 14 -5.48 -3.24 -0.87
C ILE A 14 -6.80 -3.22 -1.66
N ALA A 15 -7.94 -3.08 -0.97
CA ALA A 15 -9.25 -3.03 -1.60
C ALA A 15 -9.42 -1.85 -2.58
N LEU A 16 -8.64 -0.76 -2.44
CA LEU A 16 -8.63 0.36 -3.38
C LEU A 16 -8.15 -0.03 -4.79
N PHE A 17 -7.45 -1.16 -4.91
CA PHE A 17 -6.93 -1.68 -6.17
C PHE A 17 -7.81 -2.80 -6.75
N VAL A 18 -8.94 -3.13 -6.12
CA VAL A 18 -9.86 -4.18 -6.58
C VAL A 18 -11.06 -3.54 -7.26
N GLU A 19 -11.14 -3.70 -8.58
CA GLU A 19 -12.29 -3.25 -9.37
C GLU A 19 -13.58 -3.98 -8.95
N PRO A 20 -14.77 -3.35 -9.08
CA PRO A 20 -16.04 -4.00 -8.82
C PRO A 20 -16.19 -5.32 -9.57
N GLY A 21 -16.59 -6.39 -8.85
CA GLY A 21 -16.74 -7.73 -9.42
C GLY A 21 -15.44 -8.49 -9.66
N ARG A 22 -14.28 -7.93 -9.28
CA ARG A 22 -12.99 -8.65 -9.23
C ARG A 22 -12.66 -9.09 -7.81
N ILE A 23 -11.80 -10.10 -7.72
CA ILE A 23 -11.26 -10.61 -6.44
C ILE A 23 -9.79 -10.21 -6.27
N LYS A 24 -9.04 -10.12 -7.38
CA LYS A 24 -7.61 -9.79 -7.37
C LYS A 24 -7.40 -8.30 -7.65
N PRO A 25 -6.40 -7.67 -7.00
CA PRO A 25 -5.99 -6.31 -7.34
C PRO A 25 -5.54 -6.16 -8.80
N ASN A 26 -5.71 -4.95 -9.33
CA ASN A 26 -5.22 -4.55 -10.65
C ASN A 26 -3.74 -4.08 -10.65
N ALA A 27 -3.10 -4.02 -9.47
CA ALA A 27 -1.70 -3.66 -9.28
C ALA A 27 -0.93 -4.78 -8.56
N SER A 28 0.39 -4.82 -8.75
CA SER A 28 1.27 -5.77 -8.06
C SER A 28 1.41 -5.44 -6.57
N ARG A 29 1.77 -6.43 -5.75
CA ARG A 29 2.01 -6.22 -4.30
C ARG A 29 3.08 -5.14 -4.05
N ALA A 30 4.14 -5.12 -4.85
CA ALA A 30 5.22 -4.13 -4.73
C ALA A 30 4.71 -2.71 -4.98
N GLU A 31 3.90 -2.50 -6.02
CA GLU A 31 3.34 -1.17 -6.32
C GLU A 31 2.34 -0.70 -5.26
N ILE A 32 1.48 -1.61 -4.76
CA ILE A 32 0.53 -1.30 -3.69
C ILE A 32 1.28 -0.88 -2.43
N GLN A 33 2.36 -1.59 -2.11
CA GLN A 33 3.16 -1.28 -0.95
C GLN A 33 3.89 0.06 -1.07
N GLN A 34 4.56 0.32 -2.18
CA GLN A 34 5.23 1.61 -2.40
C GLN A 34 4.26 2.79 -2.29
N ARG A 35 3.02 2.63 -2.77
CA ARG A 35 1.98 3.65 -2.61
C ARG A 35 1.56 3.85 -1.16
N TYR A 36 1.44 2.76 -0.40
CA TYR A 36 1.10 2.84 1.01
C TYR A 36 2.20 3.55 1.80
N GLU A 37 3.46 3.15 1.63
CA GLU A 37 4.62 3.78 2.29
C GLU A 37 4.72 5.26 1.96
N PHE A 38 4.55 5.64 0.69
CA PHE A 38 4.55 7.04 0.30
C PHE A 38 3.45 7.86 1.01
N CYS A 39 2.25 7.29 1.16
CA CYS A 39 1.16 7.96 1.88
C CYS A 39 1.48 8.13 3.37
N GLU A 40 2.06 7.11 4.02
CA GLU A 40 2.45 7.15 5.43
C GLU A 40 3.57 8.17 5.68
N ASP A 41 4.60 8.18 4.84
CA ASP A 41 5.70 9.14 4.90
C ASP A 41 5.18 10.58 4.72
N PHE A 42 4.28 10.77 3.75
CA PHE A 42 3.70 12.09 3.48
C PHE A 42 2.81 12.57 4.62
N ALA A 43 1.98 11.69 5.21
CA ALA A 43 1.18 12.02 6.37
C ALA A 43 2.05 12.43 7.56
N SER A 44 3.13 11.68 7.81
CA SER A 44 4.09 11.96 8.89
C SER A 44 4.73 13.35 8.72
N MET A 45 5.21 13.66 7.51
CA MET A 45 5.80 14.98 7.18
C MET A 45 4.85 16.16 7.38
N LEU A 46 3.53 15.95 7.31
CA LEU A 46 2.54 17.02 7.51
C LEU A 46 2.21 17.25 8.99
N THR A 47 2.62 16.35 9.88
CA THR A 47 2.30 16.39 11.31
C THR A 47 3.50 16.63 12.22
N GLU A 48 4.71 16.49 11.68
CA GLU A 48 5.98 16.81 12.34
C GLU A 48 6.44 18.25 12.05
#